data_AF-A0AAE7J1U4-F1
#
_entry.id   AF-A0AAE7J1U4-F1
#
_cell.length_a   1.000
_cell.length_b   1.000
_cell.length_c   1.000
_cell.angle_alpha   90.00
_cell.angle_beta   90.00
_cell.angle_gamma   90.00
#
_symmetry.space_group_name_H-M   'P 1'
#
loop_
_entity.id
_entity.type
_entity.pdbx_description
1 polymer ?
#
loop_
_entity_poly.entity_id
_entity_poly.type
_entity_poly.pdbx_seq_one_letter_code
_entity_poly.pdbx_strand_id
1 'polypeptide(L)' 'MPSHRLTPTEQIILNLLSQGLSNRAIAERQVVSIRTVESHISHALEKTGCRSRLELVLWRLDRSQNEGAEPTVTLPLSPA' A
#
# COMPACT_ATOMS: atom_id res chain seq x y z
N MET A 1 4.12 11.49 -14.87
CA MET A 1 5.06 11.12 -13.79
C MET A 1 4.23 10.64 -12.61
N PRO A 2 4.15 9.34 -12.30
CA PRO A 2 3.29 8.86 -11.24
C PRO A 2 3.83 9.36 -9.90
N SER A 3 3.04 10.17 -9.21
CA SER A 3 3.34 10.68 -7.88
C SER A 3 3.47 9.49 -6.93
N HIS A 4 4.63 9.36 -6.28
CA HIS A 4 5.07 8.24 -5.44
C HIS A 4 4.21 7.95 -4.19
N ARG A 5 3.02 8.55 -4.08
CA ARG A 5 2.11 8.45 -2.93
C ARG A 5 0.78 7.85 -3.36
N LEU A 6 0.40 6.80 -2.67
CA LEU A 6 -0.95 6.22 -2.74
C LEU A 6 -1.96 7.23 -2.20
N THR A 7 -3.11 7.33 -2.88
CA THR A 7 -4.25 8.10 -2.41
C THR A 7 -4.83 7.48 -1.12
N PRO A 8 -5.58 8.25 -0.32
CA PRO A 8 -6.21 7.73 0.89
C PRO A 8 -7.07 6.48 0.63
N THR A 9 -7.84 6.48 -0.47
CA THR A 9 -8.67 5.35 -0.88
C THR A 9 -7.84 4.12 -1.24
N GLU A 10 -6.75 4.30 -1.98
CA GLU A 10 -5.84 3.19 -2.32
C GLU A 10 -5.17 2.61 -1.06
N GLN A 11 -4.76 3.44 -0.11
CA GLN A 11 -4.21 2.97 1.17
C GLN A 11 -5.23 2.18 1.99
N ILE A 12 -6.49 2.63 2.03
CA ILE A 12 -7.58 1.92 2.71
C ILE A 12 -7.80 0.55 2.06
N ILE A 13 -7.87 0.49 0.73
CA ILE A 13 -8.04 -0.76 0.00
C ILE A 13 -6.86 -1.71 0.25
N LEU A 14 -5.63 -1.20 0.22
CA LEU A 14 -4.43 -1.96 0.53
C LEU A 14 -4.42 -2.53 1.96
N ASN A 15 -4.85 -1.75 2.94
CA ASN A 15 -4.97 -2.20 4.32
C ASN A 15 -6.01 -3.31 4.48
N LEU A 16 -7.11 -3.26 3.74
CA LEU A 16 -8.12 -4.32 3.76
C LEU A 16 -7.64 -5.57 2.99
N LEU A 17 -6.89 -5.38 1.90
CA LEU A 17 -6.27 -6.47 1.17
C LEU A 17 -5.23 -7.22 2.01
N SER A 18 -4.40 -6.51 2.78
CA SER A 18 -3.40 -7.13 3.66
C SER A 18 -4.02 -7.88 4.84
N GLN A 19 -5.24 -7.52 5.24
CA GLN A 19 -6.06 -8.27 6.19
C GLN A 19 -6.70 -9.54 5.56
N GLY A 20 -6.48 -9.80 4.27
CA GLY A 20 -7.00 -10.97 3.57
C GLY A 20 -8.43 -10.81 3.04
N LEU A 21 -9.01 -9.61 3.03
CA LEU A 21 -10.37 -9.41 2.51
C LEU A 21 -10.44 -9.59 0.99
N SER A 22 -11.54 -10.16 0.51
CA SER A 22 -11.84 -10.28 -0.91
C SER A 22 -12.27 -8.92 -1.50
N ASN A 23 -12.15 -8.75 -2.83
CA ASN A 23 -12.57 -7.51 -3.49
C ASN A 23 -14.04 -7.19 -3.23
N ARG A 24 -14.88 -8.22 -3.11
CA ARG A 24 -16.30 -8.10 -2.75
C ARG A 24 -16.48 -7.57 -1.32
N ALA A 25 -15.79 -8.15 -0.35
CA ALA A 25 -15.87 -7.69 1.04
C ALA A 25 -15.34 -6.24 1.19
N ILE A 26 -14.31 -5.88 0.41
CA ILE A 26 -13.80 -4.50 0.35
C ILE A 26 -14.83 -3.56 -0.26
N ALA A 27 -15.45 -3.95 -1.37
CA ALA A 27 -16.49 -3.19 -2.05
C ALA A 27 -17.68 -2.92 -1.13
N GLU A 28 -18.14 -3.95 -0.39
CA GLU A 28 -19.20 -3.84 0.60
C GLU A 28 -18.83 -2.90 1.75
N ARG A 29 -17.60 -2.99 2.27
CA ARG A 29 -17.12 -2.11 3.35
C ARG A 29 -16.93 -0.65 2.95
N GLN A 30 -16.47 -0.41 1.72
CA GLN A 30 -16.24 0.93 1.19
C GLN A 30 -17.48 1.52 0.51
N VAL A 31 -18.58 0.76 0.43
CA VAL A 31 -19.83 1.17 -0.24
C VAL A 31 -19.57 1.58 -1.69
N VAL A 32 -18.75 0.79 -2.40
CA VAL A 32 -18.40 0.99 -3.81
C VAL A 32 -18.62 -0.29 -4.61
N SER A 33 -18.54 -0.20 -5.94
CA SER A 33 -18.62 -1.38 -6.80
C SER A 33 -17.33 -2.20 -6.76
N ILE A 34 -17.42 -3.51 -7.02
CA ILE A 34 -16.24 -4.39 -7.15
C ILE A 34 -15.28 -3.87 -8.24
N ARG A 35 -15.84 -3.37 -9.35
CA ARG A 35 -15.08 -2.77 -10.46
C ARG A 35 -14.30 -1.53 -10.03
N THR A 36 -14.85 -0.73 -9.12
CA THR A 36 -14.17 0.42 -8.51
C THR A 36 -12.98 -0.05 -7.68
N VAL A 37 -13.16 -1.09 -6.86
CA VAL A 37 -12.05 -1.70 -6.10
C VAL A 37 -10.96 -2.22 -7.02
N GLU A 38 -11.30 -2.93 -8.09
CA GLU A 38 -10.35 -3.42 -9.08
C GLU A 38 -9.55 -2.28 -9.73
N SER A 39 -10.21 -1.18 -10.10
CA SER A 39 -9.53 -0.02 -10.68
C SER A 39 -8.56 0.63 -9.68
N HIS A 40 -8.94 0.75 -8.41
CA HIS A 40 -8.03 1.24 -7.37
C HIS A 40 -6.85 0.30 -7.15
N ILE A 41 -7.04 -1.01 -7.23
CA ILE A 41 -5.95 -1.99 -7.15
C ILE A 41 -5.01 -1.82 -8.34
N SER A 42 -5.54 -1.69 -9.56
CA SER A 42 -4.72 -1.46 -10.76
C SER A 42 -3.89 -0.18 -10.64
N HIS A 43 -4.49 0.92 -10.19
CA HIS A 43 -3.74 2.17 -9.98
C HIS A 43 -2.71 2.04 -8.85
N ALA A 44 -3.03 1.29 -7.78
CA ALA A 44 -2.07 1.02 -6.72
C ALA A 44 -0.89 0.19 -7.24
N LEU A 45 -1.12 -0.85 -8.04
CA LEU A 45 -0.09 -1.67 -8.69
C LEU A 45 0.84 -0.82 -9.57
N GLU A 46 0.27 0.03 -10.41
CA GLU A 46 1.03 0.95 -11.28
C GLU A 46 1.88 1.93 -10.46
N LYS A 47 1.37 2.43 -9.34
CA LYS A 47 2.07 3.38 -8.47
C LYS A 47 3.16 2.72 -7.62
N THR A 48 2.95 1.49 -7.17
CA THR A 48 3.95 0.76 -6.36
C THR A 48 4.95 -0.03 -7.21
N GLY A 49 4.67 -0.20 -8.50
CA GLY A 49 5.46 -1.04 -9.41
C GLY A 49 5.22 -2.54 -9.23
N CYS A 50 4.23 -2.93 -8.42
CA CYS A 50 3.89 -4.33 -8.20
C CYS A 50 3.15 -4.90 -9.41
N ARG A 51 3.33 -6.20 -9.69
CA ARG A 51 2.72 -6.89 -10.83
C ARG A 51 1.57 -7.80 -10.44
N SER A 52 1.42 -8.09 -9.15
CA SER A 52 0.35 -8.95 -8.65
C SER A 52 -0.24 -8.45 -7.34
N ARG A 53 -1.49 -8.85 -7.06
CA ARG A 53 -2.14 -8.62 -5.76
C ARG A 53 -1.28 -9.12 -4.59
N LEU A 54 -0.65 -10.29 -4.76
CA LEU A 54 0.16 -10.88 -3.70
C LEU A 54 1.41 -10.04 -3.44
N GLU A 55 2.08 -9.61 -4.50
CA GLU A 55 3.21 -8.68 -4.44
C GLU A 55 2.81 -7.33 -3.82
N LEU A 56 1.61 -6.83 -4.12
CA LEU A 56 1.07 -5.60 -3.55
C LEU A 56 0.79 -5.73 -2.03
N VAL A 57 0.30 -6.89 -1.59
CA VAL A 57 0.12 -7.21 -0.17
C VAL A 57 1.48 -7.32 0.53
N LEU A 58 2.45 -8.02 -0.08
CA LEU A 58 3.81 -8.13 0.47
C LEU A 58 4.49 -6.76 0.56
N TRP A 59 4.37 -5.93 -0.47
CA TRP A 59 4.86 -4.56 -0.46
C TRP A 59 4.28 -3.73 0.68
N ARG A 60 2.98 -3.88 0.96
CA ARG A 60 2.33 -3.19 2.08
C ARG A 60 2.83 -3.69 3.44
N LEU A 61 3.05 -4.99 3.58
CA LEU A 61 3.55 -5.61 4.81
C LEU A 61 5.02 -5.24 5.08
N ASP A 62 5.86 -5.24 4.04
CA ASP A 62 7.25 -4.81 4.12
C ASP A 62 7.35 -3.36 4.61
N ARG A 63 6.53 -2.46 4.06
CA ARG A 63 6.48 -1.06 4.47
C ARG A 63 5.89 -0.85 5.87
N SER A 64 5.01 -1.74 6.35
CA SER A 64 4.49 -1.67 7.73
C SER A 64 5.58 -1.90 8.79
N GLN A 65 6.69 -2.54 8.43
CA GLN A 65 7.89 -2.64 9.28
C GLN A 65 8.73 -1.35 9.28
N ASN A 66 8.50 -0.45 8.32
CA ASN A 66 9.26 0.78 8.13
C ASN A 66 8.47 2.07 8.46
N GLU A 67 7.15 1.98 8.69
CA GLU A 67 6.32 3.11 9.14
C GLU A 67 6.39 3.34 10.67
N GLY A 68 7.26 2.60 11.37
CA GLY A 68 7.68 2.85 12.75
C GLY A 68 9.08 3.47 12.91
N ALA A 69 9.75 3.83 11.80
CA ALA A 69 11.07 4.48 11.85
C ALA A 69 10.94 5.94 11.38
N GLU A 70 10.69 6.85 12.32
CA GLU A 70 11.13 8.24 12.17
C GLU A 70 12.64 8.23 11.87
N PRO A 71 13.12 8.74 10.71
CA PRO A 71 14.54 8.87 10.47
C PRO A 71 15.01 10.18 11.11
N THR A 72 15.06 10.22 12.43
CA THR A 72 15.73 11.30 13.16
C THR A 72 16.68 10.67 14.17
N VAL A 73 17.95 10.52 13.77
CA VAL A 73 19.13 11.15 14.39
C VAL A 73 20.37 10.61 13.66
N THR A 74 20.93 11.46 12.81
CA THR A 74 22.35 11.80 12.67
C THR A 74 23.40 10.71 12.94
N LEU A 75 23.97 10.15 11.86
CA LEU A 75 25.40 9.82 11.84
C LEU A 75 26.18 11.13 11.56
N PRO A 76 27.28 11.38 12.29
CA PRO A 76 28.54 11.33 11.58
C PRO A 76 29.45 10.26 12.18
N LEU A 77 29.80 9.32 11.30
CA LEU A 77 31.15 8.84 11.01
C LEU A 77 32.18 8.97 12.16
N SER A 78 32.63 7.81 12.66
CA SER A 78 33.92 7.46 13.31
C SER A 78 35.17 8.22 12.80
N PRO A 79 36.41 7.94 13.26
CA PRO A 79 36.94 7.43 14.54
C PRO A 79 38.13 8.29 15.08
N ALA A 80 38.64 7.99 16.27
CA ALA A 80 40.07 8.08 16.63
C ALA A 80 40.38 7.14 17.80
#